data_AF-A0A0B4FQK4-F1
#
_entry.id   AF-A0A0B4FQK4-F1
#
_cell.length_a   1.000
_cell.length_b   1.000
_cell.length_c   1.000
_cell.angle_alpha   90.00
_cell.angle_beta   90.00
_cell.angle_gamma   90.00
#
_symmetry.space_group_name_H-M   'P 1'
#
loop_
_entity.id
_entity.type
_entity.pdbx_description
1 polymer ?
#
loop_
_entity_poly.entity_id
_entity_poly.type
_entity_poly.pdbx_seq_one_letter_code
_entity_poly.pdbx_strand_id
1 'polypeptide(L)'
;MATSRTRRKEKQKKRELESITYHNVINRTSGSTEDNALFTQKEYTLSENLCIFIKLREDFPIDRINKYLHWIEETGYGKKISTGKGQISRVSFEKFEGFQKIENANAFVVLSNYIPEEGDYEREEHLEVLTKIPKLASDYTKNTIPFKKTFSCFTPGSLFYGQKREIVGKVLKDIHVDKNIIQVGIPFTLEVELPCQK
;
A
#
# COMPACT_ATOMS: atom_id res chain seq x y z
N MET A 1 -19.23 -3.05 50.94
CA MET A 1 -18.50 -2.32 49.89
C MET A 1 -17.69 -3.33 49.08
N ALA A 2 -18.30 -3.88 48.03
CA ALA A 2 -17.64 -4.78 47.09
C ALA A 2 -18.46 -4.73 45.79
N THR A 3 -18.08 -3.85 44.87
CA THR A 3 -18.73 -3.79 43.56
C THR A 3 -17.79 -3.18 42.53
N SER A 4 -17.81 -3.76 41.33
CA SER A 4 -17.17 -3.30 40.09
C SER A 4 -15.77 -3.86 39.73
N ARG A 5 -15.60 -5.19 39.76
CA ARG A 5 -14.66 -5.89 38.85
C ARG A 5 -15.36 -6.67 37.73
N THR A 6 -16.57 -6.24 37.38
CA THR A 6 -17.30 -6.73 36.21
C THR A 6 -17.35 -5.62 35.16
N ARG A 7 -16.26 -5.44 34.40
CA ARG A 7 -16.29 -4.66 33.15
C ARG A 7 -15.55 -5.43 32.06
N ARG A 8 -16.37 -6.13 31.27
CA ARG A 8 -16.26 -6.31 29.82
C ARG A 8 -14.86 -6.59 29.26
N LYS A 9 -14.54 -7.87 29.10
CA LYS A 9 -13.81 -8.32 27.90
C LYS A 9 -14.77 -8.18 26.72
N GLU A 10 -14.87 -6.99 26.15
CA GLU A 10 -15.45 -6.85 24.81
C GLU A 10 -14.55 -7.62 23.84
N LYS A 11 -15.10 -8.69 23.25
CA LYS A 11 -14.47 -9.40 22.13
C LYS A 11 -14.22 -8.37 21.03
N GLN A 12 -12.97 -7.97 20.84
CA GLN A 12 -12.55 -7.21 19.67
C GLN A 12 -12.92 -8.04 18.43
N LYS A 13 -13.95 -7.59 17.70
CA LYS A 13 -14.39 -8.26 16.47
C LYS A 13 -13.24 -8.17 15.46
N LYS A 14 -12.78 -9.32 14.96
CA LYS A 14 -11.67 -9.38 13.99
C LYS A 14 -12.11 -8.67 12.71
N ARG A 15 -11.42 -7.59 12.32
CA ARG A 15 -11.72 -6.76 11.13
C ARG A 15 -11.47 -7.50 9.81
N GLU A 16 -10.64 -8.53 9.88
CA GLU A 16 -10.26 -9.39 8.76
C GLU A 16 -10.73 -10.81 9.04
N LEU A 17 -11.54 -11.34 8.12
CA LEU A 17 -11.92 -12.73 8.07
C LEU A 17 -10.93 -13.45 7.16
N GLU A 18 -10.09 -14.29 7.74
CA GLU A 18 -9.18 -15.18 7.01
C GLU A 18 -9.90 -16.50 6.73
N SER A 19 -9.89 -16.93 5.48
CA SER A 19 -10.34 -18.27 5.08
C SER A 19 -9.24 -18.97 4.29
N ILE A 20 -9.25 -20.31 4.33
CA ILE A 20 -8.35 -21.14 3.54
C ILE A 20 -9.21 -21.91 2.54
N THR A 21 -8.97 -21.66 1.25
CA THR A 21 -9.64 -22.34 0.15
C THR A 21 -8.68 -23.36 -0.47
N TYR A 22 -9.17 -24.58 -0.66
CA TYR A 22 -8.43 -25.67 -1.31
C TYR A 22 -8.77 -25.69 -2.79
N HIS A 23 -7.75 -25.83 -3.63
CA HIS A 23 -7.88 -25.95 -5.07
C HIS A 23 -7.06 -27.14 -5.56
N ASN A 24 -7.56 -27.86 -6.55
CA ASN A 24 -6.83 -28.90 -7.26
C ASN A 24 -6.58 -28.49 -8.72
N VAL A 25 -5.50 -29.01 -9.31
CA VAL A 25 -5.24 -28.93 -10.75
C VAL A 25 -5.75 -30.21 -11.41
N ILE A 26 -6.62 -30.07 -12.40
CA ILE A 26 -7.19 -31.20 -13.15
C ILE A 26 -6.54 -31.25 -14.53
N ASN A 27 -5.96 -32.39 -14.87
CA ASN A 27 -5.47 -32.65 -16.22
C ASN A 27 -6.69 -32.90 -17.14
N ARG A 28 -6.85 -32.05 -18.17
CA ARG A 28 -8.01 -32.10 -19.07
C ARG A 28 -8.04 -33.34 -19.97
N THR A 29 -6.90 -33.98 -20.19
CA THR A 29 -6.78 -35.16 -21.05
C THR A 29 -7.12 -36.44 -20.30
N SER A 30 -6.61 -36.59 -19.07
CA SER A 30 -6.88 -37.77 -18.24
C SER A 30 -8.14 -37.64 -17.39
N GLY A 31 -8.69 -36.43 -17.23
CA GLY A 31 -9.80 -36.14 -16.34
C GLY A 31 -9.47 -36.32 -14.85
N SER A 32 -8.21 -36.61 -14.52
CA SER A 32 -7.75 -36.89 -13.17
C SER A 32 -6.93 -35.73 -12.59
N THR A 33 -6.78 -35.75 -11.27
CA THR A 33 -5.86 -34.86 -10.55
C THR A 33 -4.48 -35.50 -10.56
N GLU A 34 -3.43 -34.73 -10.89
CA GLU A 34 -2.04 -35.21 -10.87
C GLU A 34 -1.47 -35.24 -9.44
N ASP A 35 -0.36 -35.95 -9.23
CA ASP A 35 0.35 -35.92 -7.95
C ASP A 35 0.82 -34.49 -7.63
N ASN A 36 0.69 -34.06 -6.37
CA ASN A 36 0.97 -32.70 -5.90
C ASN A 36 0.12 -31.57 -6.55
N ALA A 37 -1.05 -31.90 -7.10
CA ALA A 37 -1.94 -30.91 -7.71
C ALA A 37 -2.85 -30.15 -6.72
N LEU A 38 -2.82 -30.49 -5.42
CA LEU A 38 -3.59 -29.77 -4.39
C LEU A 38 -2.78 -28.58 -3.86
N PHE A 39 -3.38 -27.39 -3.90
CA PHE A 39 -2.79 -26.19 -3.32
C PHE A 39 -3.83 -25.41 -2.51
N THR A 40 -3.35 -24.72 -1.48
CA THR A 40 -4.18 -23.87 -0.64
C THR A 40 -4.01 -22.41 -1.00
N GLN A 41 -5.07 -21.65 -0.80
CA GLN A 41 -5.07 -20.22 -0.92
C GLN A 41 -5.66 -19.61 0.34
N LYS A 42 -4.89 -18.70 0.94
CA LYS A 42 -5.42 -17.81 1.97
C LYS A 42 -6.18 -16.67 1.31
N GLU A 43 -7.38 -16.42 1.79
CA GLU A 43 -8.22 -15.32 1.36
C GLU A 43 -8.56 -14.44 2.55
N TYR A 44 -8.60 -13.14 2.29
CA TYR A 44 -8.93 -12.13 3.29
C TYR A 44 -10.17 -11.38 2.82
N THR A 45 -11.20 -11.40 3.66
CA THR A 45 -12.39 -10.57 3.47
C THR A 45 -12.41 -9.53 4.57
N LEU A 46 -12.51 -8.27 4.17
CA LEU A 46 -12.65 -7.15 5.09
C LEU A 46 -14.11 -7.05 5.52
N SER A 47 -14.34 -6.97 6.83
CA SER A 47 -15.68 -6.76 7.38
C SER A 47 -16.04 -5.27 7.52
N GLU A 48 -15.10 -4.38 7.24
CA GLU A 48 -15.21 -2.94 7.42
C GLU A 48 -14.77 -2.20 6.15
N ASN A 49 -15.21 -0.95 6.01
CA ASN A 49 -14.81 -0.09 4.90
C ASN A 49 -13.34 0.32 5.02
N LEU A 50 -12.64 0.34 3.89
CA LEU A 50 -11.30 0.91 3.80
C LEU A 50 -11.37 2.41 3.58
N CYS A 51 -10.51 3.15 4.27
CA CYS A 51 -10.27 4.57 4.02
C CYS A 51 -8.89 4.74 3.37
N ILE A 52 -8.84 5.39 2.20
CA ILE A 52 -7.61 5.61 1.43
C ILE A 52 -7.46 7.10 1.22
N PHE A 53 -6.33 7.66 1.64
CA PHE A 53 -5.97 9.06 1.40
C PHE A 53 -5.08 9.17 0.18
N ILE A 54 -5.43 10.09 -0.72
CA ILE A 54 -4.68 10.38 -1.94
C ILE A 54 -4.29 11.84 -1.90
N LYS A 55 -2.98 12.14 -1.79
CA LYS A 55 -2.47 13.51 -1.89
C LYS A 55 -2.40 13.87 -3.38
N LEU A 56 -3.08 14.95 -3.76
CA LEU A 56 -3.09 15.44 -5.13
C LEU A 56 -2.38 16.78 -5.22
N ARG A 57 -1.63 16.97 -6.30
CA ARG A 57 -1.08 18.27 -6.67
C ARG A 57 -2.23 19.16 -7.16
N GLU A 58 -2.13 20.47 -6.91
CA GLU A 58 -3.21 21.42 -7.18
C GLU A 58 -3.64 21.46 -8.66
N ASP A 59 -2.70 21.24 -9.58
CA ASP A 59 -2.92 21.22 -11.02
C ASP A 59 -3.41 19.84 -11.55
N PHE A 60 -3.51 18.82 -10.69
CA PHE A 60 -3.91 17.49 -11.13
C PHE A 60 -5.44 17.39 -11.22
N PRO A 61 -6.01 17.03 -12.40
CA PRO A 61 -7.46 17.01 -12.58
C PRO A 61 -8.11 15.88 -11.77
N ILE A 62 -9.02 16.26 -10.86
CA ILE A 62 -9.76 15.33 -9.99
C ILE A 62 -10.57 14.30 -10.80
N ASP A 63 -11.08 14.68 -11.97
CA ASP A 63 -11.83 13.79 -12.86
C ASP A 63 -11.01 12.62 -13.37
N ARG A 64 -9.68 12.80 -13.53
CA ARG A 64 -8.80 11.67 -13.89
C ARG A 64 -8.68 10.68 -12.74
N ILE A 65 -8.61 11.15 -11.50
CA ILE A 65 -8.61 10.25 -10.34
C ILE A 65 -9.93 9.49 -10.28
N ASN A 66 -11.06 10.17 -10.46
CA ASN A 66 -12.37 9.51 -10.51
C ASN A 66 -12.42 8.41 -11.58
N LYS A 67 -11.90 8.68 -12.77
CA LYS A 67 -11.82 7.68 -13.85
C LYS A 67 -10.94 6.49 -13.48
N TYR A 68 -9.79 6.72 -12.87
CA TYR A 68 -8.89 5.63 -12.46
C TYR A 68 -9.47 4.80 -11.33
N LEU A 69 -10.11 5.44 -10.34
CA LEU A 69 -10.80 4.72 -9.26
C LEU A 69 -11.95 3.88 -9.82
N HIS A 70 -12.76 4.44 -10.72
CA HIS A 70 -13.84 3.69 -11.36
C HIS A 70 -13.33 2.48 -12.13
N TRP A 71 -12.24 2.62 -12.88
CA TRP A 71 -11.61 1.48 -13.54
C TRP A 71 -11.17 0.40 -12.54
N ILE A 72 -10.58 0.77 -11.39
CA ILE A 72 -10.22 -0.18 -10.34
C ILE A 72 -11.46 -0.87 -9.74
N GLU A 73 -12.59 -0.16 -9.59
CA GLU A 73 -13.85 -0.77 -9.16
C GLU A 73 -14.35 -1.80 -10.18
N GLU A 74 -14.22 -1.54 -11.49
CA GLU A 74 -14.67 -2.48 -12.52
C GLU A 74 -13.74 -3.68 -12.69
N THR A 75 -12.42 -3.48 -12.59
CA THR A 75 -11.44 -4.53 -12.84
C THR A 75 -10.98 -5.25 -11.59
N GLY A 76 -11.14 -4.66 -10.41
CA GLY A 76 -10.49 -5.12 -9.18
C GLY A 76 -9.00 -4.77 -9.10
N TYR A 77 -8.42 -4.95 -7.91
CA TYR A 77 -7.03 -4.62 -7.60
C TYR A 77 -6.22 -5.81 -7.06
N GLY A 78 -4.99 -5.95 -7.54
CA GLY A 78 -4.01 -6.89 -6.98
C GLY A 78 -4.02 -8.28 -7.61
N LYS A 79 -3.68 -9.30 -6.81
CA LYS A 79 -3.45 -10.66 -7.30
C LYS A 79 -4.78 -11.39 -7.54
N LYS A 80 -4.84 -12.18 -8.62
CA LYS A 80 -5.99 -13.05 -8.98
C LYS A 80 -7.30 -12.28 -9.27
N ILE A 81 -7.17 -11.09 -9.84
CA ILE A 81 -8.28 -10.34 -10.45
C ILE A 81 -9.13 -11.22 -11.37
N SER A 82 -8.48 -12.04 -12.21
CA SER A 82 -9.16 -12.93 -13.17
C SER A 82 -10.06 -14.01 -12.54
N THR A 83 -9.93 -14.27 -11.23
CA THR A 83 -10.81 -15.18 -10.49
C THR A 83 -11.73 -14.42 -9.54
N GLY A 84 -11.99 -13.14 -9.80
CA GLY A 84 -12.92 -12.29 -9.04
C GLY A 84 -12.38 -11.78 -7.70
N LYS A 85 -11.05 -11.76 -7.49
CA LYS A 85 -10.44 -11.24 -6.25
C LYS A 85 -10.04 -9.78 -6.39
N GLY A 86 -9.95 -9.08 -5.25
CA GLY A 86 -9.54 -7.68 -5.21
C GLY A 86 -10.65 -6.70 -5.61
N GLN A 87 -11.89 -7.16 -5.67
CA GLN A 87 -13.05 -6.32 -5.94
C GLN A 87 -13.22 -5.32 -4.79
N ILE A 88 -13.35 -4.05 -5.15
CA ILE A 88 -13.71 -2.97 -4.22
C ILE A 88 -14.89 -2.20 -4.79
N SER A 89 -15.70 -1.65 -3.90
CA SER A 89 -16.76 -0.71 -4.25
C SER A 89 -16.56 0.53 -3.40
N ARG A 90 -16.53 1.69 -4.03
CA ARG A 90 -16.39 2.97 -3.36
C ARG A 90 -17.69 3.32 -2.64
N VAL A 91 -17.54 3.73 -1.40
CA VAL A 91 -18.66 4.25 -0.58
C VAL A 91 -18.75 5.77 -0.75
N SER A 92 -17.62 6.47 -0.71
CA SER A 92 -17.51 7.92 -0.90
C SER A 92 -16.18 8.30 -1.56
N PHE A 93 -16.15 9.48 -2.16
CA PHE A 93 -14.93 10.13 -2.62
C PHE A 93 -15.10 11.64 -2.44
N GLU A 94 -14.42 12.18 -1.44
CA GLU A 94 -14.60 13.56 -1.00
C GLU A 94 -13.25 14.20 -0.69
N LYS A 95 -13.20 15.53 -0.77
CA LYS A 95 -12.03 16.29 -0.35
C LYS A 95 -11.91 16.18 1.17
N PHE A 96 -10.73 15.77 1.64
CA PHE A 96 -10.43 15.67 3.05
C PHE A 96 -9.46 16.77 3.48
N GLU A 97 -9.87 17.60 4.44
CA GLU A 97 -9.06 18.70 5.01
C GLU A 97 -8.76 18.50 6.50
N GLY A 98 -8.95 17.28 7.02
CA GLY A 98 -8.77 16.99 8.45
C GLY A 98 -7.32 16.96 8.94
N PHE A 99 -6.33 17.04 8.03
CA PHE A 99 -4.93 17.16 8.40
C PHE A 99 -4.59 18.63 8.69
N GLN A 100 -4.33 18.94 9.96
CA GLN A 100 -3.92 20.28 10.36
C GLN A 100 -2.49 20.56 9.90
N LYS A 101 -2.25 21.79 9.43
CA LYS A 101 -0.89 22.29 9.21
C LYS A 101 -0.27 22.60 10.56
N ILE A 102 0.97 22.19 10.75
CA ILE A 102 1.71 22.47 11.99
C ILE A 102 2.68 23.62 11.69
N GLU A 103 2.46 24.75 12.36
CA GLU A 103 3.40 25.88 12.27
C GLU A 103 4.76 25.46 12.83
N ASN A 104 5.83 25.74 12.10
CA ASN A 104 7.21 25.39 12.48
C ASN A 104 7.47 23.89 12.68
N ALA A 105 6.75 23.01 11.97
CA ALA A 105 7.07 21.59 11.91
C ALA A 105 8.57 21.38 11.60
N ASN A 106 9.25 20.61 12.43
CA ASN A 106 10.68 20.31 12.32
C ASN A 106 10.97 18.90 11.83
N ALA A 107 9.91 18.12 11.56
CA ALA A 107 9.97 16.74 11.15
C ALA A 107 8.73 16.34 10.33
N PHE A 108 8.81 15.17 9.72
CA PHE A 108 7.70 14.55 9.01
C PHE A 108 7.68 13.04 9.17
N VAL A 109 6.48 12.47 9.17
CA VAL A 109 6.23 11.03 9.09
C VAL A 109 5.75 10.66 7.70
N VAL A 110 6.19 9.51 7.20
CA VAL A 110 5.72 8.95 5.92
C VAL A 110 4.58 7.97 6.14
N LEU A 111 3.50 8.06 5.35
CA LEU A 111 2.34 7.17 5.40
C LEU A 111 2.27 6.19 4.23
N SER A 112 3.34 6.12 3.43
CA SER A 112 3.47 5.22 2.29
C SER A 112 4.95 4.93 2.05
N ASN A 113 5.26 3.95 1.20
CA ASN A 113 6.64 3.56 0.95
C ASN A 113 7.45 4.74 0.39
N TYR A 114 8.58 5.01 1.02
CA TYR A 114 9.40 6.17 0.76
C TYR A 114 10.79 5.77 0.27
N ILE A 115 11.24 6.39 -0.81
CA ILE A 115 12.60 6.23 -1.33
C ILE A 115 13.19 7.64 -1.39
N PRO A 116 14.18 7.98 -0.57
CA PRO A 116 14.68 9.34 -0.47
C PRO A 116 15.48 9.77 -1.70
N GLU A 117 15.38 11.05 -2.00
CA GLU A 117 16.32 11.85 -2.78
C GLU A 117 17.31 12.57 -1.85
N GLU A 118 18.43 13.02 -2.42
CA GLU A 118 19.45 13.71 -1.66
C GLU A 118 18.90 15.02 -1.04
N GLY A 119 19.12 15.18 0.25
CA GLY A 119 18.68 16.33 1.03
C GLY A 119 17.20 16.32 1.41
N ASP A 120 16.43 15.26 1.16
CA ASP A 120 15.02 15.20 1.57
C ASP A 120 14.80 15.32 3.08
N TYR A 121 15.80 14.95 3.88
CA TYR A 121 15.78 15.03 5.33
C TYR A 121 17.19 15.36 5.85
N GLU A 122 17.25 15.86 7.08
CA GLU A 122 18.49 16.22 7.76
C GLU A 122 19.01 15.07 8.64
N ARG A 123 18.09 14.40 9.36
CA ARG A 123 18.40 13.23 10.19
C ARG A 123 17.19 12.31 10.34
N GLU A 124 17.46 11.08 10.71
CA GLU A 124 16.48 10.01 10.91
C GLU A 124 16.16 9.89 12.40
N GLU A 125 14.88 9.69 12.76
CA GLU A 125 14.49 9.45 14.17
C GLU A 125 14.00 8.02 14.38
N HIS A 126 13.11 7.55 13.50
CA HIS A 126 12.58 6.20 13.56
C HIS A 126 12.48 5.63 12.15
N LEU A 127 13.12 4.49 11.90
CA LEU A 127 13.16 3.88 10.59
C LEU A 127 12.71 2.44 10.64
N GLU A 128 11.86 2.10 9.67
CA GLU A 128 11.63 0.72 9.29
C GLU A 128 11.87 0.59 7.79
N VAL A 129 12.70 -0.38 7.41
CA VAL A 129 13.16 -0.58 6.03
C VAL A 129 12.59 -1.89 5.50
N LEU A 130 12.05 -1.83 4.29
CA LEU A 130 11.54 -2.97 3.55
C LEU A 130 12.33 -3.17 2.26
N THR A 131 12.85 -4.37 2.05
CA THR A 131 13.43 -4.78 0.77
C THR A 131 12.36 -5.48 -0.08
N LYS A 132 12.14 -4.98 -1.30
CA LYS A 132 11.09 -5.48 -2.21
C LYS A 132 11.72 -6.15 -3.42
N ILE A 133 11.19 -7.33 -3.76
CA ILE A 133 11.44 -8.05 -5.02
C ILE A 133 10.15 -7.99 -5.84
N PRO A 134 9.92 -6.91 -6.62
CA PRO A 134 8.61 -6.62 -7.17
C PRO A 134 8.38 -7.41 -8.45
N LYS A 135 7.23 -8.09 -8.53
CA LYS A 135 6.75 -8.72 -9.76
C LYS A 135 5.90 -7.73 -10.56
N LEU A 136 6.03 -7.75 -11.88
CA LEU A 136 5.20 -6.98 -12.80
C LEU A 136 3.77 -7.54 -12.85
N ALA A 137 2.81 -6.69 -13.21
CA ALA A 137 1.44 -7.12 -13.52
C ALA A 137 1.45 -8.02 -14.78
N SER A 138 0.49 -8.95 -14.86
CA SER A 138 0.46 -10.03 -15.87
C SER A 138 0.60 -9.52 -17.30
N ASP A 139 0.02 -8.38 -17.61
CA ASP A 139 0.04 -7.81 -18.97
C ASP A 139 1.44 -7.39 -19.43
N TYR A 140 2.33 -7.05 -18.49
CA TYR A 140 3.72 -6.68 -18.76
C TYR A 140 4.69 -7.89 -18.75
N THR A 141 4.21 -9.07 -18.34
CA THR A 141 5.06 -10.27 -18.20
C THR A 141 5.13 -11.16 -19.44
N LYS A 142 4.31 -10.91 -20.48
CA LYS A 142 4.12 -11.86 -21.59
C LYS A 142 5.37 -12.13 -22.42
N ASN A 143 6.35 -11.22 -22.47
CA ASN A 143 7.57 -11.36 -23.31
C ASN A 143 8.85 -10.78 -22.66
N THR A 144 8.85 -10.57 -21.34
CA THR A 144 9.98 -9.89 -20.65
C THR A 144 10.29 -10.51 -19.30
N ILE A 145 11.33 -10.03 -18.64
CA ILE A 145 11.68 -10.42 -17.27
C ILE A 145 10.50 -10.04 -16.35
N PRO A 146 9.90 -10.98 -15.60
CA PRO A 146 8.67 -10.68 -14.87
C PRO A 146 8.90 -9.88 -13.58
N PHE A 147 10.14 -9.50 -13.27
CA PHE A 147 10.53 -8.84 -12.03
C PHE A 147 11.28 -7.55 -12.30
N LYS A 148 10.99 -6.52 -11.51
CA LYS A 148 11.85 -5.34 -11.39
C LYS A 148 13.13 -5.72 -10.62
N LYS A 149 14.18 -4.92 -10.77
CA LYS A 149 15.36 -4.96 -9.89
C LYS A 149 14.92 -4.78 -8.43
N THR A 150 15.51 -5.55 -7.54
CA THR A 150 15.30 -5.44 -6.09
C THR A 150 15.70 -4.04 -5.61
N PHE A 151 14.90 -3.46 -4.71
CA PHE A 151 15.21 -2.17 -4.08
C PHE A 151 14.73 -2.16 -2.63
N SER A 152 15.29 -1.26 -1.84
CA SER A 152 14.86 -1.01 -0.45
C SER A 152 14.15 0.34 -0.36
N CYS A 153 13.18 0.43 0.54
CA CYS A 153 12.43 1.66 0.82
C CYS A 153 12.07 1.71 2.30
N PHE A 154 11.83 2.91 2.82
CA PHE A 154 11.26 3.10 4.15
C PHE A 154 9.75 2.82 4.13
N THR A 155 9.23 2.27 5.21
CA THR A 155 7.82 1.88 5.36
C THR A 155 6.99 2.99 6.01
N PRO A 156 5.65 2.94 5.88
CA PRO A 156 4.75 3.82 6.61
C PRO A 156 5.04 3.78 8.12
N GLY A 157 5.11 4.95 8.75
CA GLY A 157 5.48 5.12 10.15
C GLY A 157 6.92 5.56 10.36
N SER A 158 7.78 5.50 9.33
CA SER A 158 9.14 6.05 9.42
C SER A 158 9.11 7.59 9.57
N LEU A 159 10.04 8.12 10.36
CA LEU A 159 10.05 9.47 10.89
C LEU A 159 11.41 10.14 10.65
N PHE A 160 11.37 11.35 10.12
CA PHE A 160 12.55 12.08 9.66
C PHE A 160 12.48 13.53 10.15
N TYR A 161 13.60 14.06 10.61
CA TYR A 161 13.76 15.50 10.81
C TYR A 161 14.16 16.17 9.50
N GLY A 162 13.66 17.37 9.29
CA GLY A 162 13.97 18.17 8.12
C GLY A 162 12.93 19.25 7.88
N GLN A 163 13.35 20.32 7.23
CA GLN A 163 12.45 21.43 6.90
C GLN A 163 11.47 21.08 5.77
N LYS A 164 10.40 21.88 5.72
CA LYS A 164 9.30 21.80 4.76
C LYS A 164 9.78 21.69 3.31
N ARG A 165 9.60 20.51 2.72
CA ARG A 165 9.56 20.30 1.27
C ARG A 165 8.16 19.85 0.87
N GLU A 166 7.59 20.47 -0.17
CA GLU A 166 6.25 20.09 -0.65
C GLU A 166 6.20 18.65 -1.18
N ILE A 167 7.32 18.21 -1.76
CA ILE A 167 7.52 16.89 -2.35
C ILE A 167 8.87 16.37 -1.85
N VAL A 168 8.85 15.16 -1.31
CA VAL A 168 10.04 14.38 -0.98
C VAL A 168 9.98 13.03 -1.68
N GLY A 169 11.13 12.41 -1.83
CA GLY A 169 11.31 11.10 -2.40
C GLY A 169 11.45 11.12 -3.92
N LYS A 170 11.84 9.97 -4.45
CA LYS A 170 12.17 9.83 -5.87
C LYS A 170 11.39 8.72 -6.57
N VAL A 171 11.35 8.85 -7.89
CA VAL A 171 10.92 7.79 -8.79
C VAL A 171 12.16 7.01 -9.24
N LEU A 172 12.23 5.73 -8.91
CA LEU A 172 13.27 4.86 -9.46
C LEU A 172 12.97 4.56 -10.93
N LYS A 173 13.90 4.95 -11.78
CA LYS A 173 13.95 4.64 -13.21
C LYS A 173 15.00 3.55 -13.45
N ASP A 174 14.97 2.94 -14.63
CA ASP A 174 15.93 1.88 -15.02
C ASP A 174 15.99 0.70 -14.04
N ILE A 175 14.83 0.35 -13.49
CA ILE A 175 14.65 -0.79 -12.59
C ILE A 175 14.17 -2.04 -13.34
N HIS A 176 14.17 -2.00 -14.67
CA HIS A 176 13.72 -3.08 -15.54
C HIS A 176 14.33 -2.91 -16.94
N VAL A 177 14.33 -3.98 -17.75
CA VAL A 177 14.80 -3.91 -19.14
C VAL A 177 13.94 -2.97 -19.98
N ASP A 178 12.64 -2.93 -19.72
CA ASP A 178 11.73 -1.91 -20.25
C ASP A 178 11.87 -0.61 -19.44
N LYS A 179 12.34 0.45 -20.10
CA LYS A 179 12.59 1.77 -19.49
C LYS A 179 11.32 2.51 -19.09
N ASN A 180 10.15 2.10 -19.59
CA ASN A 180 8.86 2.67 -19.18
C ASN A 180 8.41 2.17 -17.80
N ILE A 181 9.01 1.09 -17.30
CA ILE A 181 8.69 0.54 -15.99
C ILE A 181 9.46 1.28 -14.92
N ILE A 182 8.70 2.00 -14.09
CA ILE A 182 9.21 2.81 -12.98
C ILE A 182 8.71 2.31 -11.63
N GLN A 183 9.27 2.83 -10.56
CA GLN A 183 8.75 2.67 -9.21
C GLN A 183 8.65 4.03 -8.54
N VAL A 184 7.44 4.40 -8.13
CA VAL A 184 7.20 5.61 -7.34
C VAL A 184 7.59 5.33 -5.88
N GLY A 185 8.46 6.17 -5.34
CA GLY A 185 8.84 6.22 -3.93
C GLY A 185 8.62 7.59 -3.30
N ILE A 186 7.74 8.40 -3.91
CA ILE A 186 7.24 9.67 -3.37
C ILE A 186 6.13 9.34 -2.39
N PRO A 187 6.27 9.64 -1.09
CA PRO A 187 5.31 9.22 -0.10
C PRO A 187 4.25 10.30 0.16
N PHE A 188 3.10 9.88 0.69
CA PHE A 188 2.23 10.74 1.48
C PHE A 188 2.95 11.10 2.79
N THR A 189 3.24 12.38 3.01
CA THR A 189 3.87 12.88 4.24
C THR A 189 2.88 13.64 5.11
N LEU A 190 3.06 13.55 6.43
CA LEU A 190 2.45 14.43 7.41
C LEU A 190 3.54 15.14 8.22
N GLU A 191 3.36 16.43 8.41
CA GLU A 191 4.19 17.27 9.28
C GLU A 191 3.97 16.85 10.74
N VAL A 192 5.05 16.86 11.52
CA VAL A 192 5.02 16.62 12.96
C VAL A 192 6.02 17.54 13.66
N GLU A 193 5.72 17.88 14.91
CA GLU A 193 6.65 18.56 15.80
C GLU A 193 7.26 17.52 16.75
N LEU A 194 8.57 17.37 16.69
CA LEU A 194 9.32 16.52 17.59
C LEU A 194 10.14 17.39 18.54
N PRO A 195 10.35 16.98 19.80
CA PRO A 195 11.26 17.68 20.68
C PRO A 195 12.66 17.70 20.05
N CYS A 196 13.33 18.86 20.10
CA CYS A 196 14.76 18.94 19.80
C CYS A 196 15.50 18.10 20.84
N GLN A 197 16.10 16.99 20.40
CA GLN A 197 17.06 16.27 21.23
C GLN A 197 18.25 17.22 21.48
N LYS A 198 18.54 17.47 22.76
CA LYS A 198 19.67 18.29 23.21
C LYS A 198 20.99 17.57 22.98
#